data_AF-A0A7G8WIS4-F1
#
_entry.id   AF-A0A7G8WIS4-F1
#
_cell.length_a   1.000
_cell.length_b   1.000
_cell.length_c   1.000
_cell.angle_alpha   90.00
_cell.angle_beta   90.00
_cell.angle_gamma   90.00
#
_symmetry.space_group_name_H-M   'P 1'
#
loop_
_entity.id
_entity.type
_entity.pdbx_description
1 polymer ?
#
loop_
_entity_poly.entity_id
_entity_poly.type
_entity_poly.pdbx_seq_one_letter_code
_entity_poly.pdbx_strand_id
1 'polypeptide(L)'
;MLGAGGALLDIVADQIFRLAPLTVGEADDIIDRLRSAPRIDGHRGSPVVSRPALCDLVVRVGALLDDWSEVAEMDLNPVICVGDELTVVDARIRISGTLSRVDPLQRHLD
;
A
#
# COMPACT_ATOMS: atom_id res chain seq x y z
N MET A 1 -0.87 1.40 5.22
CA MET A 1 0.49 1.75 5.66
C MET A 1 1.43 1.32 4.56
N LEU A 2 2.43 2.14 4.20
CA LEU A 2 3.51 1.74 3.30
C LEU A 2 4.82 1.88 4.05
N GLY A 3 5.70 0.89 3.96
CA GLY A 3 7.03 0.95 4.55
C GLY A 3 8.01 0.07 3.80
N ALA A 4 9.29 0.36 3.96
CA ALA A 4 10.36 -0.43 3.35
C ALA A 4 10.93 -1.43 4.35
N GLY A 5 10.94 -2.71 3.98
CA GLY A 5 11.37 -3.82 4.84
C GLY A 5 12.81 -4.29 4.59
N GLY A 6 13.33 -5.04 5.55
CA GLY A 6 14.63 -5.71 5.49
C GLY A 6 15.47 -5.38 6.73
N ALA A 7 16.35 -6.29 7.13
CA ALA A 7 17.01 -6.26 8.45
C ALA A 7 17.67 -4.93 8.85
N LEU A 8 18.14 -4.13 7.89
CA LEU A 8 18.74 -2.82 8.14
C LEU A 8 17.71 -1.68 8.24
N LEU A 9 16.57 -1.80 7.55
CA LEU A 9 15.50 -0.80 7.48
C LEU A 9 14.46 -0.95 8.60
N ASP A 10 14.28 -2.17 9.11
CA ASP A 10 13.37 -2.44 10.23
C ASP A 10 13.77 -1.68 11.50
N ILE A 11 15.06 -1.35 11.66
CA ILE A 11 15.60 -0.54 12.77
C ILE A 11 15.23 0.94 12.62
N VAL A 12 14.98 1.41 11.40
CA VAL A 12 14.80 2.83 11.05
C VAL A 12 13.33 3.25 10.98
N ALA A 13 12.38 2.32 11.11
CA ALA A 13 10.93 2.57 11.08
C ALA A 13 10.50 3.48 9.90
N ASP A 14 10.98 3.14 8.69
CA ASP A 14 10.67 3.91 7.48
C ASP A 14 9.27 3.60 6.96
N GLN A 15 8.28 4.35 7.46
CA GLN A 15 6.86 4.09 7.23
C GLN A 15 6.09 5.40 7.00
N ILE A 16 5.12 5.35 6.08
CA ILE A 16 4.19 6.44 5.78
C ILE A 16 2.75 5.90 5.85
N PHE A 17 1.87 6.73 6.42
CA PHE A 17 0.44 6.43 6.55
C PHE A 17 -0.40 7.37 5.67
N ARG A 18 -1.40 6.79 5.01
CA ARG A 18 -2.45 7.47 4.24
C ARG A 18 -3.75 6.69 4.34
N LEU A 19 -4.85 7.41 4.12
CA LEU A 19 -6.17 6.82 3.99
C LEU A 19 -6.34 6.29 2.56
N ALA A 20 -7.01 5.14 2.44
CA ALA A 20 -7.48 4.62 1.17
C ALA A 20 -8.91 5.16 0.88
N PRO A 21 -9.35 5.14 -0.40
CA PRO A 21 -8.56 4.84 -1.59
C PRO A 21 -7.53 5.95 -1.90
N LEU A 22 -6.46 5.62 -2.62
CA LEU A 22 -5.43 6.57 -3.04
C LEU A 22 -5.45 6.75 -4.56
N THR A 23 -5.15 7.97 -5.01
CA THR A 23 -4.80 8.25 -6.40
C THR A 23 -3.36 7.81 -6.70
N VAL A 24 -3.03 7.65 -7.99
CA VAL A 24 -1.65 7.36 -8.44
C VAL A 24 -0.68 8.45 -7.97
N GLY A 25 -1.09 9.72 -8.01
CA GLY A 25 -0.24 10.83 -7.54
C GLY A 25 0.01 10.77 -6.03
N GLU A 26 -0.99 10.41 -5.23
CA GLU A 26 -0.80 10.21 -3.78
C GLU A 26 0.09 9.00 -3.48
N ALA A 27 -0.02 7.93 -4.27
CA ALA A 27 0.86 6.77 -4.17
C ALA A 27 2.32 7.15 -4.50
N ASP A 28 2.52 7.92 -5.57
CA ASP A 28 3.84 8.42 -5.98
C ASP A 28 4.46 9.29 -4.88
N ASP A 29 3.68 10.22 -4.33
CA ASP A 29 4.05 11.11 -3.23
C ASP A 29 4.47 10.36 -1.96
N ILE A 30 3.78 9.27 -1.58
CA ILE A 30 4.17 8.52 -0.38
C ILE A 30 5.42 7.70 -0.60
N ILE A 31 5.63 7.16 -1.79
CA ILE A 31 6.85 6.41 -2.12
C ILE A 31 8.04 7.37 -2.09
N ASP A 32 7.90 8.60 -2.61
CA ASP A 32 8.96 9.63 -2.57
C ASP A 32 9.33 10.07 -1.15
N ARG A 33 8.40 9.99 -0.21
CA ARG A 33 8.62 10.39 1.19
C ARG A 33 9.30 9.32 2.04
N LEU A 34 9.48 8.10 1.52
CA LEU A 34 10.24 7.06 2.21
C LEU A 34 11.71 7.48 2.28
N ARG A 35 12.35 7.29 3.43
CA ARG A 35 13.80 7.50 3.57
C ARG A 35 14.59 6.56 2.66
N SER A 36 14.01 5.41 2.34
CA SER A 36 14.55 4.42 1.42
C SER A 36 14.26 4.71 -0.05
N ALA A 37 13.52 5.78 -0.40
CA ALA A 37 13.19 6.11 -1.79
C ALA A 37 14.40 6.06 -2.73
N PRO A 38 15.62 6.54 -2.36
CA PRO A 38 16.79 6.45 -3.23
C PRO A 38 17.17 5.01 -3.65
N ARG A 39 16.78 3.98 -2.88
CA ARG A 39 17.02 2.58 -3.27
C ARG A 39 16.08 2.11 -4.38
N ILE A 40 14.88 2.66 -4.43
CA ILE A 40 13.88 2.38 -5.48
C ILE A 40 14.43 2.89 -6.82
N ASP A 41 15.10 4.05 -6.80
CA ASP A 41 15.74 4.64 -7.99
C ASP A 41 17.08 3.99 -8.39
N GLY A 42 17.49 2.91 -7.73
CA GLY A 42 18.75 2.20 -8.03
C GLY A 42 19.99 2.86 -7.42
N HIS A 43 20.13 2.80 -6.10
CA HIS A 43 21.33 3.29 -5.39
C HIS A 43 22.37 2.19 -5.12
N ARG A 44 23.66 2.50 -5.34
CA ARG A 44 24.82 1.62 -5.05
C ARG A 44 24.73 0.19 -5.64
N GLY A 45 24.36 0.09 -6.92
CA GLY A 45 24.33 -1.20 -7.64
C GLY A 45 23.08 -2.05 -7.41
N SER A 46 22.08 -1.51 -6.71
CA SER A 46 20.76 -2.13 -6.59
C SER A 46 20.00 -1.97 -7.92
N PRO A 47 19.21 -2.98 -8.35
CA PRO A 47 18.35 -2.82 -9.51
C PRO A 47 17.38 -1.65 -9.30
N VAL A 48 17.11 -0.89 -10.37
CA VAL A 48 16.03 0.09 -10.37
C VAL A 48 14.72 -0.68 -10.22
N VAL A 49 13.87 -0.22 -9.31
CA VAL A 49 12.53 -0.74 -9.12
C VAL A 49 11.55 0.14 -9.88
N SER A 50 10.58 -0.48 -10.53
CA SER A 50 9.53 0.23 -11.26
C SER A 50 8.60 0.96 -10.31
N ARG A 51 8.86 2.26 -10.15
CA ARG A 51 7.98 3.19 -9.44
C ARG A 51 6.53 3.14 -9.94
N PRO A 52 6.24 3.10 -11.26
CA PRO A 52 4.88 2.92 -11.76
C PRO A 52 4.20 1.64 -11.26
N ALA A 53 4.93 0.50 -11.21
CA ALA A 53 4.38 -0.76 -10.71
C ALA A 53 4.06 -0.72 -9.22
N LEU A 54 4.91 -0.07 -8.42
CA LEU A 54 4.66 0.17 -7.00
C LEU A 54 3.41 1.05 -6.78
N CYS A 55 3.29 2.15 -7.54
CA CYS A 55 2.11 3.02 -7.47
C CYS A 55 0.83 2.25 -7.82
N ASP A 56 0.85 1.46 -8.89
CA ASP A 56 -0.30 0.64 -9.31
C ASP A 56 -0.71 -0.37 -8.22
N LEU A 57 0.25 -1.06 -7.58
CA LEU A 57 -0.04 -1.95 -6.46
C LEU A 57 -0.74 -1.21 -5.32
N VAL A 58 -0.20 -0.07 -4.88
CA VAL A 58 -0.74 0.71 -3.75
C VAL A 58 -2.17 1.15 -4.05
N VAL A 59 -2.43 1.66 -5.26
CA VAL A 59 -3.75 2.11 -5.68
C VAL A 59 -4.73 0.94 -5.74
N ARG A 60 -4.33 -0.21 -6.30
CA ARG A 60 -5.18 -1.41 -6.37
C ARG A 60 -5.53 -1.98 -5.00
N VAL A 61 -4.57 -2.01 -4.08
CA VAL A 61 -4.84 -2.42 -2.69
C VAL A 61 -5.80 -1.45 -2.03
N GLY A 62 -5.62 -0.14 -2.22
CA GLY A 62 -6.54 0.88 -1.72
C GLY A 62 -7.97 0.71 -2.27
N ALA A 63 -8.12 0.45 -3.57
CA ALA A 63 -9.40 0.20 -4.21
C ALA A 63 -10.06 -1.09 -3.70
N LEU A 64 -9.28 -2.17 -3.55
CA LEU A 64 -9.79 -3.44 -2.99
C LEU A 64 -10.33 -3.24 -1.58
N LEU A 65 -9.66 -2.46 -0.72
CA LEU A 65 -10.18 -2.20 0.62
C LEU A 65 -11.47 -1.36 0.62
N ASP A 66 -11.67 -0.50 -0.39
CA ASP A 66 -12.92 0.28 -0.54
C ASP A 66 -14.08 -0.58 -1.07
N ASP A 67 -13.78 -1.51 -1.98
CA ASP A 67 -14.76 -2.42 -2.58
C ASP A 67 -15.26 -3.50 -1.60
N TRP A 68 -14.45 -3.89 -0.60
CA TRP A 68 -14.71 -5.03 0.28
C TRP A 68 -14.73 -4.61 1.76
N SER A 69 -15.88 -4.13 2.22
CA SER A 69 -16.09 -3.62 3.59
C SER A 69 -15.79 -4.62 4.72
N GLU A 70 -15.80 -5.91 4.41
CA GLU A 70 -15.50 -7.01 5.33
C GLU A 70 -13.99 -7.15 5.59
N VAL A 71 -13.15 -6.61 4.71
CA VAL A 71 -11.69 -6.60 4.89
C VAL A 71 -11.35 -5.54 5.92
N ALA A 72 -11.12 -5.97 7.15
CA ALA A 72 -10.79 -5.10 8.26
C ALA A 72 -9.29 -4.77 8.33
N GLU A 73 -8.44 -5.60 7.71
CA GLU A 73 -6.99 -5.39 7.63
C GLU A 73 -6.39 -6.21 6.49
N MET A 74 -5.42 -5.64 5.79
CA MET A 74 -4.59 -6.32 4.80
C MET A 74 -3.13 -5.94 5.02
N ASP A 75 -2.26 -6.94 5.13
CA ASP A 75 -0.81 -6.79 5.24
C ASP A 75 -0.14 -7.60 4.13
N LEU A 76 0.66 -6.92 3.31
CA LEU A 76 1.43 -7.51 2.22
C LEU A 76 2.91 -7.37 2.57
N ASN A 77 3.52 -8.44 3.06
CA ASN A 77 4.90 -8.37 3.55
C ASN A 77 5.58 -9.76 3.55
N PRO A 78 6.67 -9.98 2.77
CA PRO A 78 7.35 -8.98 1.95
C PRO A 78 6.76 -8.84 0.54
N VAL A 79 6.89 -7.62 0.00
CA VAL A 79 6.74 -7.35 -1.42
C VAL A 79 8.12 -7.19 -2.03
N ILE A 80 8.52 -8.11 -2.90
CA ILE A 80 9.81 -8.09 -3.60
C ILE A 80 9.63 -7.38 -4.93
N CYS A 81 10.52 -6.44 -5.24
CA CYS A 81 10.52 -5.72 -6.51
C CYS A 81 11.88 -5.87 -7.19
N VAL A 82 11.88 -6.26 -8.47
CA VAL A 82 13.09 -6.41 -9.29
C VAL A 82 12.79 -5.90 -10.70
N GLY A 83 13.34 -4.75 -11.08
CA GLY A 83 12.96 -4.11 -12.34
C GLY A 83 11.48 -3.77 -12.35
N ASP A 84 10.78 -4.24 -13.38
CA ASP A 84 9.32 -4.10 -13.53
C ASP A 84 8.51 -5.23 -12.87
N GLU A 85 9.17 -6.24 -12.33
CA GLU A 85 8.50 -7.35 -11.66
C GLU A 85 8.28 -7.06 -10.18
N LEU A 86 7.04 -7.26 -9.74
CA LEU A 86 6.62 -7.12 -8.35
C LEU A 86 5.96 -8.42 -7.90
N THR A 87 6.46 -8.98 -6.79
CA THR A 87 5.97 -10.23 -6.21
C THR A 87 5.57 -10.01 -4.75
N VAL A 88 4.31 -10.28 -4.45
CA VAL A 88 3.84 -10.41 -3.06
C VAL A 88 4.15 -11.83 -2.60
N VAL A 89 5.07 -11.99 -1.66
CA VAL A 89 5.52 -13.31 -1.18
C VAL A 89 4.59 -13.86 -0.10
N ASP A 90 4.09 -12.99 0.76
CA ASP A 90 3.11 -13.33 1.80
C ASP A 90 2.05 -12.23 1.90
N ALA A 91 0.83 -12.65 2.20
CA ALA A 91 -0.32 -11.77 2.35
C ALA A 91 -1.19 -12.26 3.50
N ARG A 92 -1.47 -11.39 4.46
CA ARG A 92 -2.38 -11.65 5.58
C ARG A 92 -3.58 -10.74 5.47
N ILE A 93 -4.77 -11.32 5.57
CA ILE A 93 -6.02 -10.59 5.50
C ILE A 93 -6.84 -10.94 6.74
N ARG A 94 -7.31 -9.90 7.45
CA ARG A 94 -8.26 -10.05 8.55
C ARG A 94 -9.64 -9.63 8.06
N ILE A 95 -10.58 -10.55 8.15
CA ILE A 95 -11.98 -10.30 7.87
C ILE A 95 -12.72 -9.99 9.17
N SER A 96 -13.63 -9.03 9.14
CA SER A 96 -14.58 -8.76 10.21
C SER A 96 -16.01 -8.81 9.66
N GLY A 97 -16.98 -9.13 10.53
CA GLY A 97 -18.39 -9.10 10.13
C GLY A 97 -18.76 -7.72 9.62
N THR A 98 -19.53 -7.65 8.53
CA THR A 98 -19.94 -6.41 7.87
C THR A 98 -20.49 -5.43 8.90
N LEU A 99 -19.78 -4.33 9.15
CA LEU A 99 -20.46 -3.12 9.62
C LEU A 99 -21.33 -2.72 8.45
N SER A 100 -22.64 -2.99 8.55
CA SER A 100 -23.60 -2.46 7.59
C SER A 100 -23.31 -0.96 7.50
N ARG A 101 -22.83 -0.54 6.32
CA ARG A 101 -22.63 0.87 6.00
C ARG A 101 -24.03 1.47 5.89
N VAL A 102 -24.64 1.72 7.05
CA VAL A 102 -25.87 2.50 7.13
C VAL A 102 -25.43 3.91 6.79
N ASP A 103 -25.63 4.31 5.55
CA ASP A 103 -25.51 5.70 5.17
C ASP A 103 -26.53 6.49 6.02
N PRO A 104 -26.11 7.35 6.97
CA PRO A 104 -27.03 8.10 7.82
C PRO A 104 -27.93 9.04 7.00
N LEU A 105 -27.55 9.36 5.76
CA LEU A 105 -28.25 10.29 4.88
C LEU A 105 -29.36 9.64 4.06
N GLN A 106 -29.51 8.31 4.08
CA GLN A 106 -30.50 7.60 3.27
C GLN A 106 -31.91 7.58 3.90
N ARG A 107 -32.12 8.23 5.06
CA ARG A 107 -33.39 8.19 5.83
C ARG A 107 -34.40 9.31 5.54
N HIS A 108 -34.17 10.21 4.60
CA HIS A 108 -35.04 11.39 4.42
C HIS A 108 -35.44 11.70 2.98
N LEU A 109 -35.91 10.69 2.25
CA LEU A 109 -36.64 10.88 0.99
C LEU A 109 -37.82 9.91 0.92
N ASP A 110 -38.83 10.12 1.77
CA ASP A 110 -40.20 9.61 1.60
C ASP A 110 -41.18 10.74 1.95
#